data_AF-A0A7V0L241-F1
#
_entry.id   AF-A0A7V0L241-F1
#
_cell.length_a   1.000
_cell.length_b   1.000
_cell.length_c   1.000
_cell.angle_alpha   90.00
_cell.angle_beta   90.00
_cell.angle_gamma   90.00
#
_symmetry.space_group_name_H-M   'P 1'
#
loop_
_entity.id
_entity.type
_entity.pdbx_description
1 polymer ?
#
loop_
_entity_poly.entity_id
_entity_poly.type
_entity_poly.pdbx_seq_one_letter_code
_entity_poly.pdbx_strand_id
1 'polypeptide(L)'
;GIYDYECKYQNGMTEYVVPAEISESLCGRLQKAALQAHRVLGCRHYSRVDFRVDHEENVFCLEVNTLPGMTRTSLVPKAAKAAGSTFPGLVQEIVDLALE
;
A
#
# COMPACT_ATOMS: atom_id res chain seq x y z
N GLY A 1 -11.63 -0.59 16.41
CA GLY A 1 -10.41 -0.19 17.14
C GLY A 1 -9.67 0.87 16.35
N ILE A 2 -8.64 1.49 16.94
CA ILE A 2 -7.76 2.44 16.25
C ILE A 2 -6.50 1.68 15.82
N TYR A 3 -5.97 1.96 14.63
CA TYR A 3 -4.71 1.37 14.16
C TYR A 3 -3.52 2.15 14.71
N ASP A 4 -3.16 1.84 15.96
CA ASP A 4 -2.08 2.48 16.70
C ASP A 4 -0.74 1.73 16.59
N TYR A 5 0.25 2.13 17.39
CA TYR A 5 1.59 1.55 17.37
C TYR A 5 1.60 0.07 17.77
N GLU A 6 0.78 -0.33 18.76
CA GLU A 6 0.70 -1.72 19.21
C GLU A 6 0.11 -2.59 18.10
N CYS A 7 -0.96 -2.13 17.45
CA CYS A 7 -1.53 -2.79 16.27
C CYS A 7 -0.51 -2.97 15.14
N LYS A 8 0.42 -2.03 14.94
CA LYS A 8 1.43 -2.07 13.88
C LYS A 8 2.52 -3.12 14.10
N TYR A 9 2.98 -3.29 15.34
CA TYR A 9 4.21 -4.05 15.64
C TYR A 9 4.02 -5.28 16.51
N GLN A 10 2.89 -5.41 17.21
CA GLN A 10 2.59 -6.58 18.01
C GLN A 10 1.94 -7.66 17.14
N ASN A 11 2.58 -8.83 17.10
CA ASN A 11 2.07 -9.98 16.35
C ASN A 11 0.68 -10.38 16.89
N GLY A 12 -0.27 -10.58 15.97
CA GLY A 12 -1.64 -11.01 16.28
C GLY A 12 -2.65 -9.87 16.50
N MET A 13 -2.21 -8.61 16.56
CA MET A 13 -3.13 -7.47 16.76
C MET A 13 -3.75 -6.95 15.46
N THR A 14 -3.14 -7.26 14.31
CA THR A 14 -3.62 -6.86 12.99
C THR A 14 -3.54 -8.04 12.03
N GLU A 15 -4.66 -8.33 11.38
CA GLU A 15 -4.71 -9.22 10.23
C GLU A 15 -4.56 -8.40 8.94
N TYR A 16 -3.71 -8.89 8.03
CA TYR A 16 -3.51 -8.28 6.73
C TYR A 16 -4.02 -9.23 5.65
N VAL A 17 -5.19 -8.91 5.10
CA VAL A 17 -5.80 -9.65 4.01
C VAL A 17 -5.28 -9.10 2.68
N VAL A 18 -4.49 -9.90 1.96
CA VAL A 18 -3.86 -9.49 0.69
C VAL A 18 -3.99 -10.63 -0.33
N PRO A 19 -4.68 -10.44 -1.47
CA PRO A 19 -5.42 -9.23 -1.86
C PRO A 19 -6.63 -8.98 -0.95
N ALA A 20 -7.06 -7.71 -0.86
CA ALA A 20 -8.22 -7.34 -0.06
C ALA A 20 -9.51 -7.95 -0.62
N GLU A 21 -10.39 -8.41 0.26
CA GLU A 21 -11.71 -8.96 -0.10
C GLU A 21 -12.72 -7.84 -0.34
N ILE A 22 -12.63 -7.20 -1.52
CA ILE A 22 -13.48 -6.09 -1.94
C ILE A 22 -13.95 -6.26 -3.38
N SER A 23 -14.99 -5.53 -3.77
CA SER A 23 -15.49 -5.54 -5.15
C SER A 23 -14.43 -5.04 -6.14
N GLU A 24 -14.43 -5.57 -7.37
CA GLU A 24 -13.51 -5.11 -8.42
C GLU A 24 -13.69 -3.62 -8.72
N SER A 25 -14.93 -3.12 -8.63
CA SER A 25 -15.26 -1.70 -8.76
C SER A 25 -14.55 -0.84 -7.72
N LEU A 26 -14.63 -1.21 -6.43
CA LEU A 26 -13.96 -0.49 -5.36
C LEU A 26 -12.44 -0.60 -5.48
N CYS A 27 -11.92 -1.79 -5.84
CA CYS A 27 -10.49 -1.99 -6.08
C CYS A 27 -9.96 -1.05 -7.17
N GLY A 28 -10.64 -0.96 -8.31
CA GLY A 28 -10.27 -0.05 -9.40
C GLY A 28 -10.33 1.43 -9.00
N ARG A 29 -11.33 1.84 -8.20
CA ARG A 29 -11.42 3.20 -7.63
C ARG A 29 -10.23 3.52 -6.73
N LEU A 30 -9.88 2.61 -5.82
CA LEU A 30 -8.74 2.77 -4.90
C LEU A 30 -7.40 2.84 -5.64
N GLN A 31 -7.18 1.96 -6.63
CA GLN A 31 -5.96 1.98 -7.45
C GLN A 31 -5.82 3.30 -8.22
N LYS A 32 -6.90 3.77 -8.84
CA LYS A 32 -6.91 5.06 -9.55
C LYS A 32 -6.62 6.22 -8.60
N ALA A 33 -7.26 6.25 -7.43
CA ALA A 33 -7.03 7.28 -6.42
C ALA A 33 -5.58 7.25 -5.89
N ALA A 34 -5.01 6.06 -5.67
CA ALA A 34 -3.62 5.91 -5.22
C ALA A 34 -2.62 6.49 -6.24
N LEU A 35 -2.82 6.16 -7.53
CA LEU A 35 -1.99 6.71 -8.61
C LEU A 35 -2.15 8.23 -8.75
N GLN A 36 -3.37 8.76 -8.58
CA GLN A 36 -3.60 10.20 -8.59
C GLN A 36 -2.88 10.90 -7.43
N ALA A 37 -2.99 10.37 -6.20
CA ALA A 37 -2.32 10.93 -5.03
C ALA A 37 -0.79 10.93 -5.20
N HIS A 38 -0.22 9.82 -5.67
CA HIS A 38 1.22 9.69 -5.98
C HIS A 38 1.68 10.77 -6.97
N ARG A 39 0.95 10.95 -8.07
CA ARG A 39 1.30 11.90 -9.14
C ARG A 39 1.17 13.36 -8.69
N VAL A 40 0.06 13.71 -8.04
CA VAL A 40 -0.22 15.10 -7.62
C VAL A 40 0.78 15.57 -6.57
N LEU A 41 1.26 14.67 -5.70
CA LEU A 41 2.30 14.99 -4.71
C LEU A 41 3.72 14.95 -5.27
N GLY A 42 3.89 14.66 -6.57
CA GLY A 42 5.21 14.58 -7.21
C GLY A 42 6.09 13.45 -6.64
N CYS A 43 5.49 12.39 -6.10
CA CYS A 43 6.24 11.23 -5.64
C CYS A 43 6.99 10.59 -6.82
N ARG A 44 8.13 9.98 -6.51
CA ARG A 44 8.95 9.24 -7.48
C ARG A 44 9.12 7.79 -7.02
N HIS A 45 9.35 6.91 -8.00
CA HIS A 45 9.66 5.49 -7.86
C HIS A 45 8.55 4.64 -7.20
N TYR A 46 8.22 4.89 -5.93
CA TYR A 46 7.18 4.16 -5.22
C TYR A 46 6.61 4.96 -4.04
N SER A 47 5.40 4.60 -3.60
CA SER A 47 4.78 5.10 -2.38
C SER A 47 3.70 4.15 -1.90
N ARG A 48 3.40 4.13 -0.60
CA ARG A 48 2.18 3.50 -0.07
C ARG A 48 1.12 4.57 0.18
N VAL A 49 -0.06 4.41 -0.39
CA VAL A 49 -1.21 5.30 -0.13
C VAL A 49 -2.21 4.55 0.73
N ASP A 50 -2.50 5.11 1.91
CA ASP A 50 -3.40 4.48 2.87
C ASP A 50 -4.79 5.13 2.79
N PHE A 51 -5.82 4.29 2.70
CA PHE A 51 -7.20 4.71 2.57
C PHE A 51 -8.05 4.19 3.74
N ARG A 52 -9.12 4.92 4.04
CA ARG A 52 -10.30 4.37 4.73
C ARG A 52 -11.47 4.33 3.76
N VAL A 53 -12.28 3.28 3.89
CA VAL A 53 -13.52 3.12 3.15
C VAL A 53 -14.64 2.93 4.17
N ASP A 54 -15.74 3.67 4.01
CA ASP A 54 -16.93 3.50 4.85
C ASP A 54 -17.89 2.45 4.29
N HIS A 55 -19.05 2.27 4.95
CA HIS A 55 -20.06 1.29 4.55
C HIS A 55 -20.79 1.64 3.24
N GLU A 56 -20.71 2.87 2.78
CA GLU A 56 -21.29 3.34 1.51
C GLU A 56 -20.26 3.32 0.36
N GLU A 57 -19.09 2.70 0.59
CA GLU A 57 -17.95 2.71 -0.32
C GLU A 57 -17.41 4.11 -0.66
N ASN A 58 -17.57 5.09 0.24
CA ASN A 58 -16.86 6.36 0.12
C ASN A 58 -15.38 6.15 0.46
N VAL A 59 -14.49 6.70 -0.37
CA VAL A 59 -13.04 6.51 -0.26
C VAL A 59 -12.39 7.77 0.31
N PHE A 60 -11.66 7.61 1.42
CA PHE A 60 -10.96 8.69 2.10
C PHE A 60 -9.45 8.41 2.10
N CYS A 61 -8.66 9.23 1.39
CA CYS A 61 -7.21 9.16 1.44
C CYS A 61 -6.71 9.70 2.78
N LEU A 62 -5.97 8.88 3.53
CA LEU A 62 -5.43 9.28 4.83
C LEU A 62 -4.05 9.91 4.70
N GLU A 63 -3.16 9.22 4.01
CA GLU A 63 -1.76 9.62 3.91
C GLU A 63 -1.07 8.96 2.71
N VAL A 64 0.04 9.58 2.29
CA VAL A 64 0.98 9.02 1.32
C VAL A 64 2.33 8.88 2.00
N ASN A 65 2.82 7.64 2.06
CA ASN A 65 4.13 7.30 2.62
C ASN A 65 5.12 7.14 1.45
N THR A 66 6.07 8.07 1.34
CA THR A 66 7.12 8.06 0.30
C THR A 66 8.26 7.10 0.60
N LEU A 67 8.41 6.67 1.85
CA LEU A 67 9.36 5.64 2.26
C LEU A 67 8.66 4.64 3.20
N PRO A 68 7.74 3.82 2.68
CA PRO A 68 6.99 2.86 3.50
C PRO A 68 7.91 1.75 4.01
N GLY A 69 7.47 1.06 5.08
CA GLY A 69 8.18 -0.09 5.61
C GLY A 69 8.43 -1.18 4.55
N MET A 70 9.62 -1.77 4.59
CA MET A 70 10.10 -2.78 3.63
C MET A 70 10.48 -4.11 4.32
N THR A 71 9.88 -4.41 5.46
CA THR A 71 10.09 -5.69 6.17
C THR A 71 9.17 -6.79 5.62
N ARG A 72 9.43 -8.06 5.97
CA ARG A 72 8.56 -9.20 5.59
C ARG A 72 7.09 -9.05 5.99
N THR A 73 6.80 -8.29 7.05
CA THR A 73 5.43 -8.03 7.52
C THR A 73 4.81 -6.77 6.93
N SER A 74 5.60 -5.93 6.25
CA SER A 74 5.15 -4.65 5.69
C SER A 74 4.22 -4.83 4.48
N LEU A 75 3.32 -3.87 4.29
CA LEU A 75 2.27 -3.92 3.28
C LEU A 75 2.78 -3.85 1.84
N VAL A 76 3.81 -3.04 1.55
CA VAL A 76 4.32 -2.89 0.16
C VAL A 76 4.92 -4.22 -0.34
N PRO A 77 5.82 -4.91 0.39
CA PRO A 77 6.26 -6.26 0.02
C PRO A 77 5.14 -7.28 -0.14
N LYS A 78 4.10 -7.24 0.72
CA LYS A 78 2.95 -8.15 0.61
C LYS A 78 2.12 -7.89 -0.65
N ALA A 79 1.86 -6.63 -0.95
CA ALA A 79 1.13 -6.22 -2.15
C ALA A 79 1.91 -6.61 -3.43
N ALA A 80 3.22 -6.35 -3.46
CA ALA A 80 4.08 -6.75 -4.57
C ALA A 80 4.07 -8.27 -4.79
N LYS A 81 4.14 -9.06 -3.71
CA LYS A 81 4.04 -10.52 -3.79
C LYS A 81 2.69 -10.99 -4.35
N ALA A 82 1.58 -10.39 -3.91
CA ALA A 82 0.27 -10.71 -4.45
C ALA A 82 0.12 -10.32 -5.93
N ALA A 83 0.85 -9.31 -6.39
CA ALA A 83 0.96 -8.91 -7.79
C ALA A 83 1.98 -9.74 -8.61
N GLY A 84 2.59 -10.78 -8.02
CA GLY A 84 3.53 -11.67 -8.71
C GLY A 84 4.99 -11.27 -8.65
N SER A 85 5.35 -10.20 -7.93
CA SER A 85 6.74 -9.76 -7.74
C SER A 85 7.39 -10.41 -6.51
N THR A 86 8.68 -10.73 -6.60
CA THR A 86 9.45 -11.19 -5.43
C THR A 86 10.00 -9.99 -4.65
N PHE A 87 10.31 -10.16 -3.37
CA PHE A 87 10.91 -9.05 -2.60
C PHE A 87 12.25 -8.56 -3.20
N PRO A 88 13.20 -9.43 -3.60
CA PRO A 88 14.38 -8.99 -4.32
C PRO A 88 14.05 -8.28 -5.65
N GLY A 89 13.05 -8.77 -6.40
CA GLY A 89 12.61 -8.14 -7.64
C GLY A 89 12.08 -6.73 -7.44
N LEU A 90 11.23 -6.53 -6.42
CA LEU A 90 10.74 -5.21 -6.02
C LEU A 90 11.89 -4.27 -5.63
N VAL A 91 12.87 -4.76 -4.85
CA VAL A 91 14.03 -3.94 -4.45
C VAL A 91 14.87 -3.57 -5.67
N GLN A 92 15.09 -4.50 -6.59
CA GLN A 92 15.83 -4.24 -7.83
C GLN A 92 15.12 -3.18 -8.68
N GLU A 93 13.80 -3.29 -8.86
CA GLU A 93 13.01 -2.31 -9.61
C GLU A 93 13.11 -0.90 -9.02
N ILE A 94 13.07 -0.76 -7.69
CA ILE A 94 13.26 0.54 -7.01
C ILE A 94 14.66 1.10 -7.24
N VAL A 95 15.70 0.25 -7.24
CA VAL A 95 17.08 0.66 -7.53
C VAL A 95 17.22 1.12 -8.97
N ASP A 96 16.67 0.36 -9.93
CA ASP A 96 16.74 0.68 -11.36
C ASP A 96 16.06 2.02 -11.64
N LEU A 97 14.85 2.24 -11.09
CA LEU A 97 14.13 3.52 -11.17
C LEU A 97 14.89 4.71 -10.57
N ALA A 98 15.78 4.47 -9.61
CA ALA A 98 16.57 5.53 -8.98
C ALA A 98 17.83 5.90 -9.78
N LEU A 99 18.26 5.04 -10.70
CA LEU A 99 19.40 5.27 -11.59
C LEU A 99 19.00 5.99 -12.89
N GLU A 100 17.70 6.04 -13.21
CA GLU A 100 17.11 6.83 -14.30
C GLU A 100 16.99 8.33 -13.96
#